data_AF-A0A7K3WZJ7-F1
#
_entry.id   AF-A0A7K3WZJ7-F1
#
_cell.length_a   1.000
_cell.length_b   1.000
_cell.length_c   1.000
_cell.angle_alpha   90.00
_cell.angle_beta   90.00
_cell.angle_gamma   90.00
#
_symmetry.space_group_name_H-M   'P 1'
#
loop_
_entity.id
_entity.type
_entity.pdbx_description
1 polymer ?
#
loop_
_entity_poly.entity_id
_entity_poly.type
_entity_poly.pdbx_seq_one_letter_code
_entity_poly.pdbx_strand_id
1 'polypeptide(L)'
;MKKPAPKTRHLLIGCIALSSAGLVLSVSAVVAHRAVDWGSFPDWLGGIGTTTATVLFALGWQREAWLRRQDHERQAVMAIRQLLLDVEHLYVVERDEDGSLTPDGRNTEIRLLREIQAHTAAAPKPLRERLYQLTRFYSRSAINNFEGDRDWLIALNCNRYGLALVAAYVQGDPAPAPPSFVAAYEAALAEEEAILEEIDRERREERERRRRSSGSDAAQTPGEEDPQSDQG
;
A
#
# COMPACT_ATOMS: atom_id res chain seq x y z
N MET A 1 4.29 36.98 -37.81
CA MET A 1 4.02 35.60 -37.35
C MET A 1 3.27 35.65 -36.01
N LYS A 2 2.12 34.98 -35.92
CA LYS A 2 1.22 34.93 -34.76
C LYS A 2 1.70 33.90 -33.73
N LYS A 3 1.64 34.23 -32.43
CA LYS A 3 1.71 33.26 -31.31
C LYS A 3 0.37 32.54 -31.10
N PRO A 4 0.39 31.34 -30.50
CA PRO A 4 -0.17 31.14 -29.13
C PRO A 4 0.67 30.10 -28.32
N ALA A 5 0.44 29.73 -27.06
CA ALA A 5 0.02 30.31 -25.77
C ALA A 5 0.22 29.17 -24.72
N PRO A 6 0.70 29.40 -23.48
CA PRO A 6 0.83 28.36 -22.45
C PRO A 6 -0.37 28.37 -21.49
N LYS A 7 -1.07 27.24 -21.28
CA LYS A 7 -2.31 27.19 -20.47
C LYS A 7 -2.39 26.16 -19.32
N THR A 8 -1.35 25.39 -19.01
CA THR A 8 -1.48 24.27 -18.05
C THR A 8 -0.83 24.47 -16.67
N ARG A 9 -0.05 25.54 -16.44
CA ARG A 9 0.60 25.77 -15.13
C ARG A 9 -0.24 26.53 -14.10
N HIS A 10 -1.34 27.17 -14.50
CA HIS A 10 -2.18 27.96 -13.59
C HIS A 10 -3.23 27.13 -12.82
N LEU A 11 -3.57 25.93 -13.30
CA LEU A 11 -4.62 25.11 -12.66
C LEU A 11 -4.13 24.45 -11.35
N LEU A 12 -2.87 24.00 -11.31
CA LEU A 12 -2.28 23.32 -10.15
C LEU A 12 -1.94 24.29 -9.00
N ILE A 13 -1.55 25.52 -9.33
CA ILE A 13 -1.32 26.59 -8.34
C ILE A 13 -2.67 27.06 -7.76
N GLY A 14 -3.73 27.09 -8.56
CA GLY A 14 -5.09 27.42 -8.10
C GLY A 14 -5.66 26.42 -7.09
N CYS A 15 -5.48 25.11 -7.30
CA CYS A 15 -5.99 24.08 -6.38
C CYS A 15 -5.23 24.03 -5.04
N ILE A 16 -3.93 24.30 -5.05
CA ILE A 16 -3.14 24.44 -3.82
C ILE A 16 -3.56 25.70 -3.07
N ALA A 17 -3.74 26.83 -3.78
CA ALA A 17 -4.18 28.09 -3.20
C ALA A 17 -5.60 28.01 -2.59
N LEU A 18 -6.55 27.33 -3.25
CA LEU A 18 -7.91 27.11 -2.76
C LEU A 18 -7.96 26.15 -1.56
N SER A 19 -7.11 25.13 -1.52
CA SER A 19 -7.00 24.22 -0.36
C SER A 19 -6.37 24.93 0.84
N SER A 20 -5.36 25.78 0.62
CA SER A 20 -4.80 26.63 1.67
C SER A 20 -5.79 27.71 2.12
N ALA A 21 -6.60 28.29 1.22
CA ALA A 21 -7.61 29.28 1.60
C ALA A 21 -8.74 28.65 2.44
N GLY A 22 -9.18 27.44 2.11
CA GLY A 22 -10.17 26.69 2.89
C GLY A 22 -9.66 26.26 4.27
N LEU A 23 -8.37 25.87 4.36
CA LEU A 23 -7.71 25.56 5.62
C LEU A 23 -7.47 26.82 6.47
N VAL A 24 -7.13 27.95 5.83
CA VAL A 24 -6.97 29.25 6.48
C VAL A 24 -8.30 29.75 7.02
N LEU A 25 -9.42 29.58 6.30
CA LEU A 25 -10.74 29.97 6.77
C LEU A 25 -11.24 29.12 7.95
N SER A 26 -10.99 27.81 7.96
CA SER A 26 -11.39 26.94 9.07
C SER A 26 -10.54 27.15 10.33
N VAL A 27 -9.23 27.38 10.17
CA VAL A 27 -8.34 27.74 11.29
C VAL A 27 -8.63 29.16 11.79
N SER A 28 -8.94 30.12 10.89
CA SER A 28 -9.34 31.48 11.29
C SER A 28 -10.64 31.46 12.08
N ALA A 29 -11.59 30.59 11.75
CA ALA A 29 -12.83 30.43 12.50
C ALA A 29 -12.59 29.85 13.91
N VAL A 30 -11.69 28.87 14.05
CA VAL A 30 -11.32 28.30 15.36
C VAL A 30 -10.51 29.28 16.21
N VAL A 31 -9.59 30.03 15.60
CA VAL A 31 -8.81 31.09 16.26
C VAL A 31 -9.72 32.26 16.65
N ALA A 32 -10.67 32.67 15.81
CA ALA A 32 -11.66 33.69 16.14
C ALA A 32 -12.58 33.21 17.29
N HIS A 33 -13.01 31.95 17.27
CA HIS A 33 -13.85 31.38 18.34
C HIS A 33 -13.11 31.29 19.69
N ARG A 34 -11.79 31.10 19.69
CA ARG A 34 -10.94 31.09 20.90
C ARG A 34 -10.46 32.49 21.33
N ALA A 35 -10.40 33.45 20.41
CA ALA A 35 -10.03 34.84 20.69
C ALA A 35 -11.19 35.65 21.28
N VAL A 36 -12.45 35.27 21.06
CA VAL A 36 -13.62 35.87 21.73
C VAL A 36 -13.57 35.65 23.26
N ASP A 37 -12.91 34.59 23.73
CA ASP A 37 -12.73 34.32 25.16
C ASP A 37 -11.56 35.11 25.80
N TRP A 38 -10.69 35.72 24.97
CA TRP A 38 -9.50 36.46 25.40
C TRP A 38 -9.51 37.85 24.76
N GLY A 39 -10.18 38.79 25.43
CA GLY A 39 -10.49 40.14 24.94
C GLY A 39 -9.44 40.79 24.04
N SER A 40 -9.92 41.23 22.86
CA SER A 40 -9.41 42.33 22.03
C SER A 40 -7.88 42.43 21.86
N PHE A 41 -7.37 41.86 20.76
CA PHE A 41 -6.03 42.17 20.24
C PHE A 41 -6.05 43.46 19.39
N PRO A 42 -4.99 44.29 19.44
CA PRO A 42 -4.92 45.54 18.69
C PRO A 42 -4.60 45.33 17.20
N ASP A 43 -5.33 46.03 16.33
CA ASP A 43 -5.45 45.84 14.86
C ASP A 43 -4.14 45.98 14.04
N TRP A 44 -3.04 46.47 14.60
CA TRP A 44 -1.78 46.71 13.87
C TRP A 44 -0.74 45.57 13.99
N LEU A 45 -0.92 44.63 14.94
CA LEU A 45 -0.12 43.39 15.08
C LEU A 45 -0.81 42.16 14.46
N GLY A 46 -2.05 42.35 13.97
CA GLY A 46 -2.99 41.29 13.63
C GLY A 46 -2.61 40.42 12.43
N GLY A 47 -1.67 40.83 11.58
CA GLY A 47 -1.26 40.05 10.40
C GLY A 47 -0.13 39.06 10.66
N ILE A 48 0.89 39.45 11.44
CA ILE A 48 2.08 38.65 11.71
C ILE A 48 1.87 37.73 12.92
N GLY A 49 1.23 38.23 13.99
CA GLY A 49 0.94 37.43 15.17
C GLY A 49 0.02 36.24 14.89
N THR A 50 -1.00 36.44 14.07
CA THR A 50 -1.96 35.40 13.68
C THR A 50 -1.37 34.39 12.70
N THR A 51 -0.55 34.81 11.74
CA THR A 51 0.15 33.88 10.83
C THR A 51 1.20 33.05 11.58
N THR A 52 1.96 33.66 12.48
CA THR A 52 2.95 32.92 13.31
C THR A 52 2.26 31.91 14.22
N ALA A 53 1.15 32.30 14.87
CA ALA A 53 0.33 31.39 15.65
C ALA A 53 -0.24 30.24 14.79
N THR A 54 -0.76 30.54 13.60
CA THR A 54 -1.29 29.53 12.65
C THR A 54 -0.22 28.53 12.24
N VAL A 55 1.01 28.99 11.94
CA VAL A 55 2.14 28.13 11.59
C VAL A 55 2.55 27.24 12.76
N LEU A 56 2.63 27.79 13.97
CA LEU A 56 2.96 27.01 15.18
C LEU A 56 1.88 25.97 15.50
N PHE A 57 0.60 26.31 15.34
CA PHE A 57 -0.51 25.37 15.49
C PHE A 57 -0.47 24.27 14.41
N ALA A 58 -0.17 24.62 13.16
CA ALA A 58 -0.04 23.64 12.08
C ALA A 58 1.13 22.68 12.34
N LEU A 59 2.27 23.18 12.81
CA LEU A 59 3.42 22.35 13.22
C LEU A 59 3.10 21.48 14.42
N GLY A 60 2.38 22.02 15.42
CA GLY A 60 1.89 21.26 16.58
C GLY A 60 0.96 20.12 16.15
N TRP A 61 0.00 20.40 15.27
CA TRP A 61 -0.92 19.41 14.72
C TRP A 61 -0.19 18.35 13.89
N GLN A 62 0.78 18.75 13.07
CA GLN A 62 1.62 17.81 12.32
C GLN A 62 2.44 16.92 13.26
N ARG A 63 3.00 17.48 14.33
CA ARG A 63 3.74 16.73 15.33
C ARG A 63 2.84 15.74 16.07
N GLU A 64 1.66 16.15 16.49
CA GLU A 64 0.68 15.25 17.12
C GLU A 64 0.18 14.17 16.17
N ALA A 65 -0.05 14.49 14.89
CA ALA A 65 -0.41 13.52 13.87
C ALA A 65 0.72 12.51 13.62
N TRP A 66 1.97 12.98 13.64
CA TRP A 66 3.15 12.13 13.51
C TRP A 66 3.32 11.21 14.73
N LEU A 67 3.21 11.73 15.95
CA LEU A 67 3.25 10.95 17.18
C LEU A 67 2.15 9.89 17.21
N ARG A 68 0.91 10.26 16.88
CA ARG A 68 -0.21 9.31 16.79
C ARG A 68 0.05 8.20 15.77
N ARG A 69 0.65 8.52 14.62
CA ARG A 69 1.03 7.51 13.62
C ARG A 69 2.10 6.57 14.15
N GLN A 70 3.13 7.09 14.80
CA GLN A 70 4.17 6.26 15.41
C GLN A 70 3.61 5.35 16.50
N ASP A 71 2.67 5.85 17.32
CA ASP A 71 2.02 5.04 18.35
C ASP A 71 1.17 3.92 17.72
N HIS A 72 0.43 4.21 16.66
CA HIS A 72 -0.34 3.20 15.93
C HIS A 72 0.57 2.16 15.26
N GLU A 73 1.66 2.59 14.63
CA GLU A 73 2.65 1.70 14.03
C GLU A 73 3.28 0.80 15.10
N ARG A 74 3.67 1.37 16.24
CA ARG A 74 4.23 0.60 17.37
C ARG A 74 3.23 -0.41 17.92
N GLN A 75 1.97 -0.02 18.10
CA GLN A 75 0.91 -0.93 18.55
C GLN A 75 0.69 -2.07 17.56
N ALA A 76 0.65 -1.78 16.25
CA ALA A 76 0.54 -2.79 15.21
C ALA A 76 1.71 -3.78 15.26
N VAL A 77 2.95 -3.28 15.41
CA VAL A 77 4.15 -4.13 15.53
C VAL A 77 4.09 -5.04 16.76
N MET A 78 3.65 -4.52 17.91
CA MET A 78 3.53 -5.33 19.12
C MET A 78 2.40 -6.36 19.02
N ALA A 79 1.28 -6.01 18.38
CA ALA A 79 0.19 -6.95 18.11
C ALA A 79 0.67 -8.09 17.18
N ILE A 80 1.38 -7.76 16.10
CA ILE A 80 1.96 -8.76 15.19
C ILE A 80 2.93 -9.68 15.94
N ARG A 81 3.79 -9.12 16.80
CA ARG A 81 4.70 -9.92 17.63
C ARG A 81 3.93 -10.93 18.49
N GLN A 82 2.88 -10.49 19.16
CA GLN A 82 2.07 -11.37 20.02
C GLN A 82 1.40 -12.47 19.20
N LEU A 83 0.77 -12.13 18.08
CA LEU A 83 0.10 -13.11 17.21
C LEU A 83 1.08 -14.15 16.65
N LEU A 84 2.29 -13.74 16.29
CA LEU A 84 3.34 -14.69 15.87
C LEU A 84 3.76 -15.61 17.03
N LEU A 85 3.85 -15.11 18.27
CA LEU A 85 4.10 -15.98 19.44
C LEU A 85 2.94 -16.95 19.67
N ASP A 86 1.70 -16.52 19.46
CA ASP A 86 0.52 -17.37 19.58
C ASP A 86 0.52 -18.47 18.51
N VAL A 87 0.95 -18.16 17.27
CA VAL A 87 1.19 -19.17 16.22
C VAL A 87 2.29 -20.15 16.62
N GLU A 88 3.43 -19.68 17.16
CA GLU A 88 4.48 -20.59 17.65
C GLU A 88 3.95 -21.53 18.74
N HIS A 89 3.17 -20.99 19.68
CA HIS A 89 2.57 -21.76 20.75
C HIS A 89 1.56 -22.78 20.24
N LEU A 90 0.70 -22.39 19.30
CA LEU A 90 -0.24 -23.29 18.62
C LEU A 90 0.49 -24.49 18.01
N TYR A 91 1.56 -24.21 17.27
CA TYR A 91 2.39 -25.26 16.72
C TYR A 91 3.08 -26.10 17.80
N VAL A 92 3.32 -25.63 19.02
CA VAL A 92 3.93 -26.47 20.07
C VAL A 92 2.89 -27.33 20.79
N VAL A 93 1.66 -26.86 20.93
CA VAL A 93 0.65 -27.47 21.82
C VAL A 93 -0.40 -28.28 21.06
N GLU A 94 -0.86 -27.84 19.90
CA GLU A 94 -2.00 -28.46 19.20
C GLU A 94 -1.57 -29.35 18.03
N ARG A 95 -0.64 -30.27 18.30
CA ARG A 95 -0.21 -31.28 17.31
C ARG A 95 -0.86 -32.64 17.55
N ASP A 96 -1.15 -33.32 16.45
CA ASP A 96 -1.52 -34.73 16.40
C ASP A 96 -0.26 -35.63 16.44
N GLU A 97 -0.44 -36.94 16.49
CA GLU A 97 0.67 -37.92 16.61
C GLU A 97 1.66 -37.86 15.44
N ASP A 98 1.22 -37.41 14.27
CA ASP A 98 2.03 -37.21 13.06
C ASP A 98 2.74 -35.84 13.03
N GLY A 99 2.54 -34.99 14.05
CA GLY A 99 3.09 -33.65 14.15
C GLY A 99 2.32 -32.58 13.37
N SER A 100 1.22 -32.95 12.70
CA SER A 100 0.33 -31.99 12.03
C SER A 100 -0.58 -31.28 13.03
N LEU A 101 -1.14 -30.11 12.66
CA LEU A 101 -2.12 -29.43 13.50
C LEU A 101 -3.44 -30.19 13.52
N THR A 102 -4.06 -30.29 14.70
CA THR A 102 -5.43 -30.80 14.83
C THR A 102 -6.42 -29.94 14.00
N PRO A 103 -7.63 -30.44 13.69
CA PRO A 103 -8.63 -29.64 12.98
C PRO A 103 -8.96 -28.30 13.66
N ASP A 104 -9.03 -28.28 15.00
CA ASP A 104 -9.25 -27.06 15.77
C ASP A 104 -8.02 -26.15 15.74
N GLY A 105 -6.82 -26.72 15.82
CA GLY A 105 -5.58 -25.97 15.68
C GLY A 105 -5.45 -25.31 14.33
N ARG A 106 -5.88 -25.99 13.26
CA ARG A 106 -5.94 -25.41 11.91
C ARG A 106 -6.92 -24.24 11.82
N ASN A 107 -8.08 -24.31 12.47
CA ASN A 107 -9.02 -23.18 12.51
C ASN A 107 -8.42 -21.98 13.26
N THR A 108 -7.73 -22.25 14.37
CA THR A 108 -7.01 -21.24 15.15
C THR A 108 -5.88 -20.60 14.33
N GLU A 109 -5.10 -21.40 13.61
CA GLU A 109 -4.05 -20.92 12.71
C GLU A 109 -4.62 -19.93 11.67
N ILE A 110 -5.68 -20.33 10.96
CA ILE A 110 -6.32 -19.48 9.94
C ILE A 110 -6.79 -18.15 10.54
N ARG A 111 -7.34 -18.17 11.74
CA ARG A 111 -7.76 -16.95 12.44
C ARG A 111 -6.56 -16.05 12.75
N LEU A 112 -5.50 -16.59 13.36
CA LEU A 112 -4.31 -15.85 13.73
C LEU A 112 -3.63 -15.22 12.50
N LEU A 113 -3.52 -15.97 11.40
CA LEU A 113 -2.93 -15.47 10.16
C LEU A 113 -3.72 -14.31 9.55
N ARG A 114 -5.05 -14.34 9.63
CA ARG A 114 -5.90 -13.22 9.19
C ARG A 114 -5.69 -11.98 10.06
N GLU A 115 -5.56 -12.16 11.37
CA GLU A 115 -5.29 -11.06 12.30
C GLU A 115 -3.91 -10.44 12.04
N ILE A 116 -2.88 -11.27 11.81
CA ILE A 116 -1.54 -10.80 11.41
C ILE A 116 -1.62 -9.96 10.15
N GLN A 117 -2.36 -10.42 9.13
CA GLN A 117 -2.52 -9.70 7.87
C GLN A 117 -3.22 -8.34 8.07
N ALA A 118 -4.23 -8.28 8.95
CA ALA A 118 -4.92 -7.03 9.28
C ALA A 118 -3.98 -6.01 9.94
N HIS A 119 -3.17 -6.45 10.91
CA HIS A 119 -2.21 -5.56 11.58
C HIS A 119 -1.03 -5.17 10.68
N THR A 120 -0.64 -6.03 9.74
CA THR A 120 0.45 -5.76 8.79
C THR A 120 0.18 -4.51 7.93
N ALA A 121 -1.07 -4.23 7.58
CA ALA A 121 -1.43 -3.03 6.81
C ALA A 121 -1.05 -1.72 7.53
N ALA A 122 -1.16 -1.71 8.86
CA ALA A 122 -0.81 -0.60 9.74
C ALA A 122 0.68 -0.58 10.16
N ALA A 123 1.46 -1.60 9.77
CA ALA A 123 2.88 -1.64 10.06
C ALA A 123 3.66 -0.63 9.19
N PRO A 124 4.82 -0.16 9.68
CA PRO A 124 5.74 0.70 8.92
C PRO A 124 6.15 0.04 7.59
N LYS A 125 6.29 0.85 6.54
CA LYS A 125 6.57 0.38 5.17
C LYS A 125 7.64 -0.72 5.03
N PRO A 126 8.87 -0.59 5.58
CA PRO A 126 9.92 -1.60 5.39
C PRO A 126 9.57 -2.95 6.04
N LEU A 127 8.89 -2.93 7.18
CA LEU A 127 8.44 -4.14 7.87
C LEU A 127 7.22 -4.74 7.17
N ARG A 128 6.29 -3.89 6.75
CA ARG A 128 5.06 -4.28 6.07
C ARG A 128 5.31 -5.07 4.79
N GLU A 129 6.26 -4.64 3.96
CA GLU A 129 6.61 -5.34 2.72
C GLU A 129 7.10 -6.77 3.00
N ARG A 130 7.98 -6.93 4.00
CA ARG A 130 8.50 -8.24 4.41
C ARG A 130 7.44 -9.13 5.05
N LEU A 131 6.57 -8.57 5.88
CA LEU A 131 5.46 -9.31 6.49
C LEU A 131 4.39 -9.71 5.46
N TYR A 132 4.17 -8.91 4.41
CA TYR A 132 3.27 -9.30 3.31
C TYR A 132 3.80 -10.50 2.52
N GLN A 133 5.10 -10.56 2.25
CA GLN A 133 5.72 -11.71 1.61
C GLN A 133 5.57 -12.97 2.48
N LEU A 134 5.77 -12.81 3.79
CA LEU A 134 5.67 -13.89 4.75
C LEU A 134 4.23 -14.42 4.92
N THR A 135 3.23 -13.54 4.98
CA THR A 135 1.80 -13.92 5.02
C THR A 135 1.33 -14.59 3.72
N ARG A 136 1.89 -14.23 2.57
CA ARG A 136 1.66 -14.97 1.31
C ARG A 136 2.22 -16.39 1.35
N PHE A 137 3.39 -16.57 1.96
CA PHE A 137 4.00 -17.90 2.15
C PHE A 137 3.15 -18.81 3.05
N TYR A 138 2.48 -18.25 4.06
CA TYR A 138 1.53 -19.01 4.89
C TYR A 138 0.32 -19.54 4.12
N SER A 139 0.02 -19.03 2.93
CA SER A 139 -1.03 -19.60 2.10
C SER A 139 -0.60 -21.00 1.63
N ARG A 140 -1.46 -21.99 1.89
CA ARG A 140 -1.24 -23.43 1.67
C ARG A 140 -0.68 -23.79 0.28
N SER A 141 -0.92 -22.94 -0.73
CA SER A 141 -0.37 -23.11 -2.09
C SER A 141 1.16 -23.00 -2.15
N ALA A 142 1.81 -22.23 -1.25
CA ALA A 142 3.26 -22.09 -1.21
C ALA A 142 3.94 -23.25 -0.47
N ILE A 143 3.32 -23.76 0.60
CA ILE A 143 3.83 -24.88 1.40
C ILE A 143 3.69 -26.20 0.64
N ASN A 144 2.57 -26.40 -0.06
CA ASN A 144 2.33 -27.61 -0.86
C ASN A 144 3.35 -27.81 -2.01
N ASN A 145 4.06 -26.74 -2.44
CA ASN A 145 5.11 -26.84 -3.47
C ASN A 145 6.42 -27.43 -2.92
N PHE A 146 6.57 -27.53 -1.60
CA PHE A 146 7.69 -28.20 -0.94
C PHE A 146 7.23 -29.59 -0.50
N GLU A 147 7.18 -30.55 -1.43
CA GLU A 147 6.81 -31.95 -1.15
C GLU A 147 7.57 -32.52 0.07
N GLY A 148 6.85 -32.88 1.14
CA GLY A 148 7.37 -33.72 2.23
C GLY A 148 6.58 -33.59 3.54
N ASP A 149 6.64 -34.63 4.38
CA ASP A 149 5.98 -34.80 5.71
C ASP A 149 6.39 -33.76 6.78
N ARG A 150 6.72 -32.52 6.41
CA ARG A 150 7.30 -31.48 7.27
C ARG A 150 6.74 -30.08 7.03
N ASP A 151 5.56 -29.96 6.41
CA ASP A 151 4.84 -28.68 6.19
C ASP A 151 4.79 -27.79 7.45
N TRP A 152 4.53 -28.41 8.61
CA TRP A 152 4.47 -27.72 9.90
C TRP A 152 5.82 -27.15 10.34
N LEU A 153 6.95 -27.80 10.01
CA LEU A 153 8.29 -27.29 10.31
C LEU A 153 8.61 -26.08 9.45
N ILE A 154 8.18 -26.09 8.19
CA ILE A 154 8.33 -24.96 7.28
C ILE A 154 7.51 -23.77 7.84
N ALA A 155 6.24 -23.99 8.18
CA ALA A 155 5.38 -22.97 8.77
C ALA A 155 5.94 -22.41 10.10
N LEU A 156 6.51 -23.27 10.95
CA LEU A 156 7.16 -22.85 12.20
C LEU A 156 8.42 -22.00 11.93
N ASN A 157 9.24 -22.38 10.95
CA ASN A 157 10.44 -21.61 10.58
C ASN A 157 10.07 -20.27 9.93
N CYS A 158 8.99 -20.20 9.13
CA CYS A 158 8.41 -18.94 8.67
C CYS A 158 8.02 -18.05 9.85
N ASN A 159 7.34 -18.61 10.84
CA ASN A 159 6.90 -17.88 12.02
C ASN A 159 8.08 -17.24 12.77
N ARG A 160 9.14 -18.03 12.99
CA ARG A 160 10.37 -17.60 13.64
C ARG A 160 11.10 -16.51 12.86
N TYR A 161 11.10 -16.60 11.53
CA TYR A 161 11.61 -15.53 10.70
C TYR A 161 10.78 -14.25 10.84
N GLY A 162 9.45 -14.35 10.90
CA GLY A 162 8.56 -13.22 11.19
C GLY A 162 8.86 -12.56 12.54
N LEU A 163 9.08 -13.36 13.58
CA LEU A 163 9.50 -12.87 14.90
C LEU A 163 10.86 -12.16 14.84
N ALA A 164 11.82 -12.70 14.09
CA ALA A 164 13.13 -12.09 13.90
C ALA A 164 13.04 -10.74 13.15
N LEU A 165 12.18 -10.64 12.13
CA LEU A 165 11.91 -9.38 11.41
C LEU A 165 11.34 -8.31 12.34
N VAL A 166 10.36 -8.69 13.16
CA VAL A 166 9.76 -7.77 14.13
C VAL A 166 10.77 -7.35 15.20
N ALA A 167 11.57 -8.29 15.70
CA ALA A 167 12.62 -7.99 16.68
C ALA A 167 13.67 -7.02 16.12
N ALA A 168 14.19 -7.28 14.91
CA ALA A 168 15.15 -6.41 14.25
C ALA A 168 14.57 -4.99 14.04
N TYR A 169 13.32 -4.89 13.61
CA TYR A 169 12.65 -3.59 13.48
C TYR A 169 12.55 -2.84 14.81
N VAL A 170 12.16 -3.52 15.89
CA VAL A 170 12.05 -2.91 17.23
C VAL A 170 13.42 -2.47 17.77
N GLN A 171 14.48 -3.21 17.45
CA GLN A 171 15.85 -2.94 17.88
C GLN A 171 16.55 -1.89 17.01
N GLY A 172 16.01 -1.59 15.82
CA GLY A 172 16.66 -0.71 14.84
C GLY A 172 17.78 -1.39 14.05
N ASP A 173 17.78 -2.72 14.05
CA ASP A 173 18.78 -3.55 13.40
C ASP A 173 18.44 -3.83 11.93
N PRO A 174 19.43 -4.15 11.09
CA PRO A 174 19.16 -4.60 9.73
C PRO A 174 18.29 -5.86 9.73
N ALA A 175 17.40 -5.97 8.75
CA ALA A 175 16.54 -7.14 8.61
C ALA A 175 17.40 -8.41 8.44
N PRO A 176 17.09 -9.51 9.17
CA PRO A 176 17.79 -10.77 9.01
C PRO A 176 17.61 -11.31 7.59
N ALA A 177 18.60 -12.07 7.12
CA ALA A 177 18.48 -12.78 5.87
C ALA A 177 17.33 -13.80 5.92
N PRO A 178 16.54 -13.95 4.85
CA PRO A 178 15.49 -14.95 4.80
C PRO A 178 16.08 -16.37 4.88
N PRO A 179 15.39 -17.32 5.53
CA PRO A 179 15.73 -18.74 5.44
C PRO A 179 15.77 -19.20 3.96
N SER A 180 16.57 -20.22 3.65
CA SER A 180 16.78 -20.68 2.27
C SER A 180 15.49 -21.02 1.52
N PHE A 181 14.51 -21.62 2.20
CA PHE A 181 13.21 -21.96 1.60
C PHE A 181 12.33 -20.71 1.37
N VAL A 182 12.42 -19.70 2.23
CA VAL A 182 11.75 -18.40 2.02
C VAL A 182 12.41 -17.69 0.84
N ALA A 183 13.74 -17.69 0.77
CA ALA A 183 14.48 -17.10 -0.33
C ALA A 183 14.17 -17.78 -1.67
N ALA A 184 14.05 -19.12 -1.68
CA ALA A 184 13.67 -19.88 -2.86
C ALA A 184 12.25 -19.53 -3.34
N TYR A 185 11.31 -19.35 -2.40
CA TYR A 185 9.96 -18.93 -2.74
C TYR A 185 9.88 -17.48 -3.23
N GLU A 186 10.62 -16.55 -2.59
CA GLU A 186 10.73 -15.17 -3.07
C GLU A 186 11.30 -15.12 -4.50
N ALA A 187 12.27 -15.97 -4.83
CA ALA A 187 12.81 -16.09 -6.18
C ALA A 187 11.77 -16.64 -7.18
N ALA A 188 11.02 -17.68 -6.79
CA ALA A 188 9.96 -18.24 -7.63
C ALA A 188 8.84 -17.21 -7.90
N LEU A 189 8.46 -16.41 -6.89
CA LEU A 189 7.49 -15.32 -7.07
C LEU A 189 8.00 -14.24 -8.04
N ALA A 190 9.28 -13.86 -7.93
CA ALA A 190 9.87 -12.88 -8.84
C ALA A 190 9.92 -13.40 -10.29
N GLU A 191 10.17 -14.69 -10.47
CA GLU A 191 10.11 -15.33 -11.79
C GLU A 191 8.68 -15.34 -12.36
N GLU A 192 7.68 -15.68 -11.54
CA GLU A 192 6.27 -15.63 -11.94
C GLU A 192 5.83 -14.21 -12.33
N GLU A 193 6.20 -13.20 -11.54
CA GLU A 193 5.91 -11.79 -11.84
C GLU A 193 6.56 -11.35 -13.16
N ALA A 194 7.81 -11.74 -13.42
CA ALA A 194 8.49 -11.44 -14.68
C ALA A 194 7.79 -12.08 -15.90
N ILE A 195 7.29 -13.31 -15.76
CA ILE A 195 6.53 -14.00 -16.81
C ILE A 195 5.22 -13.25 -17.09
N LEU A 196 4.51 -12.83 -16.04
CA LEU A 196 3.24 -12.09 -16.18
C LEU A 196 3.44 -10.72 -16.84
N GLU A 197 4.51 -9.99 -16.47
CA GLU A 197 4.86 -8.72 -17.09
C GLU A 197 5.17 -8.86 -18.58
N GLU A 198 5.85 -9.95 -18.96
CA GLU A 198 6.15 -10.27 -20.36
C GLU A 198 4.87 -10.56 -21.16
N ILE A 199 3.96 -11.37 -20.61
CA ILE A 199 2.65 -11.64 -21.23
C ILE A 199 1.85 -10.35 -21.41
N ASP A 200 1.85 -9.47 -20.40
CA ASP A 200 1.15 -8.18 -20.48
C ASP A 200 1.79 -7.21 -21.46
N ARG A 201 3.10 -7.30 -21.67
CA ARG A 201 3.83 -6.56 -22.70
C ARG A 201 3.44 -7.06 -24.10
N GLU A 202 3.48 -8.37 -24.33
CA GLU A 202 3.06 -8.98 -25.59
C GLU A 202 1.61 -8.64 -25.94
N ARG A 203 0.70 -8.70 -24.97
CA ARG A 203 -0.71 -8.32 -25.15
C ARG A 203 -0.88 -6.84 -25.52
N ARG A 204 -0.06 -5.95 -24.96
CA ARG A 204 -0.07 -4.52 -25.30
C ARG A 204 0.44 -4.30 -26.73
N GLU A 205 1.53 -4.93 -27.10
CA GLU A 205 2.10 -4.88 -28.45
C GLU A 205 1.13 -5.45 -29.50
N GLU A 206 0.44 -6.55 -29.19
CA GLU A 206 -0.56 -7.14 -30.09
C GLU A 206 -1.77 -6.23 -30.28
N ARG A 207 -2.29 -5.60 -29.21
CA ARG A 207 -3.36 -4.60 -29.30
C ARG A 207 -2.96 -3.41 -30.17
N GLU A 208 -1.72 -2.95 -30.07
CA GLU A 208 -1.22 -1.88 -30.94
C GLU A 208 -1.10 -2.32 -32.40
N ARG A 209 -0.61 -3.54 -32.66
CA ARG A 209 -0.56 -4.10 -34.02
C ARG A 209 -1.95 -4.19 -34.63
N ARG A 210 -2.94 -4.70 -33.89
CA ARG A 210 -4.35 -4.78 -34.34
C ARG A 210 -4.95 -3.39 -34.61
N ARG A 211 -4.60 -2.37 -33.81
CA ARG A 211 -5.02 -0.98 -34.09
C ARG A 211 -4.40 -0.44 -35.38
N ARG A 212 -3.12 -0.74 -35.63
CA ARG A 212 -2.43 -0.31 -36.85
C ARG A 212 -2.95 -1.05 -38.10
N SER A 213 -3.30 -2.33 -37.99
CA SER A 213 -3.89 -3.09 -39.11
C SER A 213 -5.34 -2.69 -39.37
N SER A 214 -6.16 -2.49 -38.33
CA SER A 214 -7.57 -2.07 -38.50
C SER A 214 -7.73 -0.62 -38.95
N GLY A 215 -6.74 0.25 -38.69
CA GLY A 215 -6.69 1.61 -39.28
C GLY A 215 -6.26 1.63 -40.74
N SER A 216 -5.74 0.52 -41.27
CA SER A 216 -5.35 0.38 -42.69
C SER A 216 -6.53 -0.05 -43.57
N ASP A 217 -7.46 -0.87 -43.06
CA ASP A 217 -8.62 -1.34 -43.83
C ASP A 217 -9.72 -0.27 -43.99
N ALA A 218 -9.79 0.73 -43.08
CA ALA A 218 -10.74 1.85 -43.20
C ALA A 218 -10.34 2.91 -44.24
N ALA A 219 -9.16 2.78 -44.86
CA ALA A 219 -8.63 3.74 -45.85
C ALA A 219 -8.76 3.25 -47.31
N GLN A 220 -9.35 2.07 -47.55
CA GLN A 220 -9.59 1.53 -48.90
C GLN A 220 -11.09 1.28 -49.15
N THR A 221 -11.85 2.36 -49.23
CA THR A 221 -13.00 2.45 -50.15
C THR A 221 -12.83 3.70 -51.00
N PRO A 222 -12.18 3.61 -52.18
CA PRO A 222 -12.31 4.63 -53.21
C PRO A 222 -13.71 4.51 -53.81
N GLY A 223 -14.42 5.64 -53.88
CA GLY A 223 -15.72 5.71 -54.54
C GLY A 223 -15.61 5.54 -56.05
N GLU A 224 -16.55 4.79 -56.61
CA GLU A 224 -16.98 4.84 -58.02
C GLU A 224 -18.51 4.77 -57.97
N GLU A 225 -19.18 5.91 -58.10
CA GLU A 225 -19.77 6.47 -59.33
C GLU A 225 -21.29 6.28 -59.32
N ASP A 226 -22.01 7.37 -59.05
CA ASP A 226 -23.40 7.55 -59.46
C ASP A 226 -23.46 7.60 -60.99
N PRO A 227 -24.48 6.97 -61.60
CA PRO A 227 -25.13 7.59 -62.74
C PRO A 227 -26.61 7.76 -62.48
N GLN A 228 -26.98 9.02 -62.26
CA GLN A 228 -28.32 9.51 -62.43
C GLN A 228 -28.56 9.74 -63.94
N SER A 229 -29.41 8.93 -64.58
CA SER A 229 -30.14 9.37 -65.78
C SER A 229 -31.30 8.42 -66.15
N ASP A 230 -32.50 8.98 -65.99
CA ASP A 230 -33.57 9.05 -66.97
C ASP A 230 -34.72 8.00 -67.07
N GLN A 231 -35.91 8.60 -66.96
CA GLN A 231 -37.19 8.35 -67.65
C GLN A 231 -38.23 7.41 -67.04
N GLY A 232 -39.20 8.04 -66.37
CA GLY A 232 -40.62 7.72 -66.38
C GLY A 232 -41.41 9.02 -66.44
#